data_AF-A0A1V4HSF8-F1
#
_entry.id   AF-A0A1V4HSF8-F1
#
_cell.length_a   1.000
_cell.length_b   1.000
_cell.length_c   1.000
_cell.angle_alpha   90.00
_cell.angle_beta   90.00
_cell.angle_gamma   90.00
#
_symmetry.space_group_name_H-M   'P 1'
#
loop_
_entity.id
_entity.type
_entity.pdbx_description
1 polymer ?
#
loop_
_entity_poly.entity_id
_entity_poly.type
_entity_poly.pdbx_seq_one_letter_code
_entity_poly.pdbx_strand_id
1 'polypeptide(L)'
;MRVWGDPSEFLGIKIYPATMENCESFYECVQCLLFEKNRIQDIQVIKMSYLDFLFALIRQNNSLYAKLDKLLSIVLQNQKYDFTYEDSKIGLLIEGVKLNGYEFEDIKRIILHQNLIQNREDFYDEDMEKELQEAEEFLSRKNGTPATLEERVVALHCLSGSSFQEIKKYTIFQFNKALERFAIIKNFDVYSALMAENGASKDIQHWLSHVEDRDKYADVIMSEAEFNKLTADEAFGKA
;
A
#
# COMPACT_ATOMS: atom_id res chain seq x y z
N MET A 1 7.93 -11.16 -11.78
CA MET A 1 7.29 -9.84 -12.01
C MET A 1 6.00 -9.81 -11.20
N ARG A 2 5.68 -8.74 -10.46
CA ARG A 2 4.55 -8.70 -9.49
C ARG A 2 3.19 -9.10 -10.08
N VAL A 3 2.98 -8.79 -11.36
CA VAL A 3 1.74 -9.12 -12.09
C VAL A 3 1.47 -10.63 -12.17
N TRP A 4 2.48 -11.49 -12.04
CA TRP A 4 2.31 -12.95 -12.07
C TRP A 4 1.97 -13.56 -10.72
N GLY A 5 2.11 -12.79 -9.63
CA GLY A 5 1.91 -13.29 -8.27
C GLY A 5 3.00 -14.24 -7.78
N ASP A 6 4.13 -14.31 -8.49
CA ASP A 6 5.29 -15.10 -8.07
C ASP A 6 5.87 -14.58 -6.74
N PRO A 7 6.39 -15.47 -5.87
CA PRO A 7 7.11 -15.04 -4.68
C PRO A 7 8.38 -14.28 -5.05
N SER A 8 8.76 -13.35 -4.18
CA SER A 8 10.10 -12.76 -4.22
C SER A 8 11.07 -13.67 -3.47
N GLU A 9 12.24 -13.95 -4.05
CA GLU A 9 13.27 -14.75 -3.40
C GLU A 9 14.31 -13.87 -2.71
N PHE A 10 14.60 -14.16 -1.44
CA PHE A 10 15.63 -13.49 -0.65
C PHE A 10 16.41 -14.52 0.15
N LEU A 11 17.73 -14.64 -0.11
CA LEU A 11 18.60 -15.64 0.54
C LEU A 11 18.06 -17.10 0.46
N GLY A 12 17.36 -17.44 -0.63
CA GLY A 12 16.73 -18.76 -0.82
C GLY A 12 15.36 -18.92 -0.16
N ILE A 13 14.87 -17.89 0.54
CA ILE A 13 13.54 -17.85 1.16
C ILE A 13 12.54 -17.27 0.17
N LYS A 14 11.36 -17.88 0.07
CA LYS A 14 10.27 -17.41 -0.80
C LYS A 14 9.31 -16.54 0.00
N ILE A 15 9.11 -15.31 -0.43
CA ILE A 15 8.18 -14.37 0.19
C ILE A 15 7.02 -14.17 -0.76
N TYR A 16 5.86 -14.72 -0.41
CA TYR A 16 4.66 -14.71 -1.24
C TYR A 16 3.87 -13.41 -1.03
N PRO A 17 3.30 -12.83 -2.10
CA PRO A 17 2.33 -11.76 -1.98
C PRO A 17 1.03 -12.27 -1.34
N ALA A 18 0.37 -11.41 -0.58
CA ALA A 18 -0.92 -11.73 0.01
C ALA A 18 -2.00 -11.77 -1.08
N THR A 19 -2.92 -12.73 -0.93
CA THR A 19 -4.05 -12.92 -1.85
C THR A 19 -5.29 -12.20 -1.34
N MET A 20 -6.27 -11.98 -2.22
CA MET A 20 -7.56 -11.42 -1.86
C MET A 20 -8.32 -12.27 -0.84
N GLU A 21 -8.10 -13.59 -0.85
CA GLU A 21 -8.61 -14.50 0.18
C GLU A 21 -8.12 -14.15 1.59
N ASN A 22 -6.89 -13.65 1.73
CA ASN A 22 -6.29 -13.30 3.02
C ASN A 22 -6.25 -11.77 3.26
N CYS A 23 -6.94 -10.99 2.43
CA CYS A 23 -6.78 -9.53 2.35
C CYS A 23 -7.06 -8.82 3.67
N GLU A 24 -8.19 -9.12 4.31
CA GLU A 24 -8.58 -8.47 5.57
C GLU A 24 -7.59 -8.80 6.69
N SER A 25 -7.27 -10.09 6.87
CA SER A 25 -6.28 -10.53 7.86
C SER A 25 -4.90 -9.93 7.59
N PHE A 26 -4.49 -9.82 6.32
CA PHE A 26 -3.24 -9.19 5.95
C PHE A 26 -3.23 -7.71 6.34
N TYR A 27 -4.26 -6.94 5.98
CA TYR A 27 -4.32 -5.51 6.32
C TYR A 27 -4.35 -5.25 7.83
N GLU A 28 -4.99 -6.11 8.60
CA GLU A 28 -4.99 -6.02 10.07
C GLU A 28 -3.60 -6.30 10.66
N CYS A 29 -2.91 -7.31 10.14
CA CYS A 29 -1.65 -7.79 10.68
C CYS A 29 -0.45 -6.95 10.21
N VAL A 30 -0.42 -6.48 8.96
CA VAL A 30 0.69 -5.70 8.39
C VAL A 30 0.93 -4.38 9.12
N GLN A 31 -0.05 -3.87 9.86
CA GLN A 31 0.09 -2.70 10.74
C GLN A 31 1.25 -2.84 11.72
N CYS A 32 1.59 -4.07 12.14
CA CYS A 32 2.74 -4.26 13.03
C CYS A 32 4.07 -3.87 12.38
N LEU A 33 4.17 -3.88 11.04
CA LEU A 33 5.38 -3.45 10.32
C LEU A 33 5.42 -1.94 10.03
N LEU A 34 4.38 -1.19 10.42
CA LEU A 34 4.26 0.25 10.13
C LEU A 34 4.56 1.14 11.33
N PHE A 35 4.91 0.57 12.50
CA PHE A 35 5.34 1.37 13.64
C PHE A 35 6.62 2.15 13.33
N GLU A 36 6.59 3.46 13.56
CA GLU A 36 7.71 4.35 13.29
C GLU A 36 8.72 4.35 14.45
N LYS A 37 9.75 3.51 14.33
CA LYS A 37 10.86 3.43 15.29
C LYS A 37 11.52 4.79 15.54
N ASN A 38 11.62 5.61 14.49
CA ASN A 38 12.33 6.91 14.53
C ASN A 38 11.52 8.05 15.15
N ARG A 39 10.20 7.92 15.34
CA ARG A 39 9.41 8.90 16.12
C ARG A 39 9.79 8.88 17.59
N ILE A 40 10.30 7.75 18.09
CA ILE A 40 10.75 7.62 19.47
C ILE A 40 12.15 8.22 19.57
N GLN A 41 12.25 9.39 20.21
CA GLN A 41 13.51 10.12 20.41
C GLN A 41 14.43 9.48 21.48
N ASP A 42 14.62 8.16 21.41
CA ASP A 42 15.55 7.41 22.25
C ASP A 42 16.65 6.83 21.36
N ILE A 43 17.91 7.17 21.66
CA ILE A 43 19.10 6.72 20.92
C ILE A 43 19.19 5.19 20.88
N GLN A 44 18.77 4.49 21.93
CA GLN A 44 18.79 3.03 21.96
C GLN A 44 17.73 2.43 21.02
N VAL A 45 16.57 3.08 20.92
CA VAL A 45 15.48 2.69 20.00
C VAL A 45 15.86 2.97 18.55
N ILE A 46 16.51 4.08 18.27
CA ILE A 46 16.99 4.41 16.92
C ILE A 46 18.03 3.36 16.44
N LYS A 47 18.92 2.92 17.34
CA LYS A 47 20.03 2.01 17.01
C LYS A 47 19.68 0.53 16.89
N MET A 48 18.61 0.06 17.54
CA MET A 48 18.21 -1.35 17.46
C MET A 48 17.62 -1.70 16.09
N SER A 49 17.66 -2.99 15.70
CA SER A 49 17.02 -3.41 14.46
C SER A 49 15.49 -3.27 14.56
N TYR A 50 14.79 -3.21 13.42
CA TYR A 50 13.33 -3.17 13.45
C TYR A 50 12.73 -4.40 14.16
N LEU A 51 13.33 -5.59 14.00
CA LEU A 51 12.86 -6.81 14.67
C LEU A 51 13.04 -6.73 16.19
N ASP A 52 14.17 -6.24 16.68
CA ASP A 52 14.39 -6.02 18.11
C ASP A 52 13.36 -5.02 18.68
N PHE A 53 13.10 -3.94 17.93
CA PHE A 53 12.10 -2.93 18.27
C PHE A 53 10.68 -3.53 18.36
N LEU A 54 10.28 -4.35 17.38
CA LEU A 54 8.98 -5.03 17.41
C LEU A 54 8.83 -5.90 18.66
N PHE A 55 9.86 -6.64 19.02
CA PHE A 55 9.80 -7.49 20.20
C PHE A 55 9.85 -6.71 21.51
N ALA A 56 10.50 -5.55 21.54
CA ALA A 56 10.38 -4.62 22.66
C ALA A 56 8.93 -4.13 22.84
N LEU A 57 8.21 -3.87 21.74
CA LEU A 57 6.77 -3.54 21.77
C LEU A 57 5.91 -4.76 22.17
N ILE A 58 6.21 -5.96 21.65
CA ILE A 58 5.50 -7.21 21.98
C ILE A 58 5.56 -7.48 23.49
N ARG A 59 6.70 -7.23 24.13
CA ARG A 59 6.84 -7.39 25.58
C ARG A 59 5.90 -6.49 26.38
N GLN A 60 5.49 -5.36 25.82
CA GLN A 60 4.52 -4.44 26.43
C GLN A 60 3.09 -4.78 26.01
N ASN A 61 2.90 -5.27 24.79
CA ASN A 61 1.61 -5.68 24.23
C ASN A 61 1.71 -7.01 23.47
N ASN A 62 1.34 -8.09 24.14
CA ASN A 62 1.45 -9.45 23.60
C ASN A 62 0.60 -9.69 22.34
N SER A 63 -0.43 -8.88 22.07
CA SER A 63 -1.28 -9.02 20.87
C SER A 63 -0.52 -8.78 19.56
N LEU A 64 0.59 -8.03 19.62
CA LEU A 64 1.44 -7.76 18.47
C LEU A 64 2.16 -9.02 17.97
N TYR A 65 2.45 -9.98 18.87
CA TYR A 65 3.07 -11.24 18.50
C TYR A 65 2.14 -12.04 17.59
N ALA A 66 0.86 -12.14 17.96
CA ALA A 66 -0.13 -12.84 17.15
C ALA A 66 -0.30 -12.21 15.75
N LYS A 67 -0.23 -10.87 15.66
CA LYS A 67 -0.25 -10.16 14.37
C LYS A 67 0.99 -10.46 13.53
N LEU A 68 2.19 -10.40 14.12
CA LEU A 68 3.43 -10.71 13.43
C LEU A 68 3.46 -12.18 12.96
N ASP A 69 3.08 -13.11 13.83
CA ASP A 69 3.00 -14.53 13.51
C ASP A 69 2.01 -14.79 12.36
N LYS A 70 0.79 -14.23 12.46
CA LYS A 70 -0.21 -14.36 11.40
C LYS A 70 0.28 -13.76 10.08
N LEU A 71 0.93 -12.59 10.12
CA LEU A 71 1.52 -11.97 8.93
C LEU A 71 2.57 -12.88 8.27
N LEU A 72 3.51 -13.40 9.06
CA LEU A 72 4.54 -14.32 8.58
C LEU A 72 3.92 -15.59 7.99
N SER A 73 2.89 -16.15 8.62
CA SER A 73 2.17 -17.32 8.08
C SER A 73 1.54 -17.06 6.70
N ILE A 74 1.05 -15.84 6.44
CA ILE A 74 0.46 -15.47 5.14
C ILE A 74 1.56 -15.39 4.07
N VAL A 75 2.67 -14.72 4.37
CA VAL A 75 3.72 -14.41 3.37
C VAL A 75 4.77 -15.51 3.23
N LEU A 76 4.92 -16.39 4.21
CA LEU A 76 5.84 -17.55 4.14
C LEU A 76 5.10 -18.85 3.81
N GLN A 77 3.77 -18.86 3.93
CA GLN A 77 2.90 -20.00 3.63
C GLN A 77 3.35 -21.28 4.37
N ASN A 78 3.82 -22.28 3.62
CA ASN A 78 4.20 -23.59 4.16
C ASN A 78 5.63 -23.64 4.70
N GLN A 79 6.41 -22.56 4.59
CA GLN A 79 7.78 -22.51 5.11
C GLN A 79 7.74 -22.41 6.63
N LYS A 80 8.47 -23.31 7.30
CA LYS A 80 8.65 -23.29 8.75
C LYS A 80 9.53 -22.11 9.14
N TYR A 81 9.10 -21.38 10.15
CA TYR A 81 9.88 -20.31 10.75
C TYR A 81 9.83 -20.37 12.27
N ASP A 82 10.84 -19.78 12.90
CA ASP A 82 10.92 -19.59 14.35
C ASP A 82 11.75 -18.35 14.67
N PHE A 83 11.59 -17.79 15.87
CA PHE A 83 12.38 -16.66 16.34
C PHE A 83 13.54 -17.14 17.21
N THR A 84 14.74 -16.64 16.92
CA THR A 84 15.95 -16.99 17.67
C THR A 84 16.38 -15.84 18.56
N TYR A 85 16.91 -16.15 19.74
CA TYR A 85 17.45 -15.18 20.68
C TYR A 85 18.92 -15.48 20.93
N GLU A 86 19.80 -14.62 20.41
CA GLU A 86 21.25 -14.77 20.57
C GLU A 86 21.89 -13.42 20.89
N ASP A 87 22.77 -13.37 21.87
CA ASP A 87 23.48 -12.16 22.29
C ASP A 87 22.58 -10.94 22.54
N SER A 88 21.39 -11.19 23.12
CA SER A 88 20.34 -10.17 23.35
C SER A 88 19.75 -9.55 22.08
N LYS A 89 19.98 -10.17 20.91
CA LYS A 89 19.39 -9.80 19.63
C LYS A 89 18.42 -10.87 19.15
N ILE A 90 17.43 -10.41 18.41
CA ILE A 90 16.36 -11.24 17.89
C ILE A 90 16.63 -11.49 16.41
N GLY A 91 16.53 -12.75 16.02
CA GLY A 91 16.65 -13.21 14.65
C GLY A 91 15.43 -14.01 14.22
N LEU A 92 15.35 -14.28 12.92
CA LEU A 92 14.29 -15.06 12.30
C LEU A 92 14.92 -16.23 11.56
N LEU A 93 14.58 -17.46 11.94
CA LEU A 93 14.99 -18.68 11.27
C LEU A 93 13.87 -19.11 10.32
N ILE A 94 14.15 -19.29 9.03
CA ILE A 94 13.18 -19.77 8.03
C ILE A 94 13.81 -20.92 7.25
N GLU A 95 13.23 -22.12 7.31
CA GLU A 95 13.74 -23.33 6.62
C GLU A 95 15.25 -23.57 6.83
N GLY A 96 15.76 -23.27 8.03
CA GLY A 96 17.17 -23.41 8.38
C GLY A 96 18.06 -22.21 7.99
N VAL A 97 17.54 -21.23 7.25
CA VAL A 97 18.23 -19.97 6.95
C VAL A 97 17.99 -19.00 8.11
N LYS A 98 19.06 -18.60 8.78
CA LYS A 98 18.99 -17.67 9.90
C LYS A 98 19.21 -16.24 9.42
N LEU A 99 18.25 -15.38 9.76
CA LEU A 99 18.24 -13.97 9.42
C LEU A 99 18.46 -13.12 10.67
N ASN A 100 19.31 -12.13 10.54
CA ASN A 100 19.51 -11.09 11.54
C ASN A 100 18.51 -9.93 11.33
N GLY A 101 18.52 -8.96 12.25
CA GLY A 101 17.60 -7.82 12.21
C GLY A 101 17.68 -6.95 10.95
N TYR A 102 18.84 -6.84 10.29
CA TYR A 102 18.98 -6.11 9.04
C TYR A 102 18.35 -6.88 7.87
N GLU A 103 18.58 -8.20 7.81
CA GLU A 103 17.97 -9.07 6.80
C GLU A 103 16.45 -9.16 6.99
N PHE A 104 15.95 -9.00 8.22
CA PHE A 104 14.52 -8.84 8.46
C PHE A 104 13.94 -7.54 7.88
N GLU A 105 14.72 -6.44 7.86
CA GLU A 105 14.28 -5.18 7.22
C GLU A 105 14.13 -5.34 5.70
N ASP A 106 14.97 -6.16 5.06
CA ASP A 106 14.78 -6.54 3.66
C ASP A 106 13.46 -7.31 3.45
N ILE A 107 13.16 -8.27 4.33
CA ILE A 107 11.88 -8.99 4.31
C ILE A 107 10.70 -8.02 4.48
N LYS A 108 10.77 -7.12 5.47
CA LYS A 108 9.75 -6.07 5.68
C LYS A 108 9.52 -5.30 4.39
N ARG A 109 10.59 -4.79 3.76
CA ARG A 109 10.50 -4.01 2.52
C ARG A 109 9.86 -4.82 1.38
N ILE A 110 10.22 -6.09 1.23
CA ILE A 110 9.61 -6.98 0.24
C ILE A 110 8.11 -7.14 0.50
N ILE A 111 7.71 -7.40 1.76
CA ILE A 111 6.30 -7.56 2.16
C ILE A 111 5.49 -6.31 1.84
N LEU A 112 6.01 -5.12 2.16
CA LEU A 112 5.31 -3.87 1.93
C LEU A 112 5.19 -3.58 0.42
N HIS A 113 6.30 -3.66 -0.32
CA HIS A 113 6.36 -3.33 -1.74
C HIS A 113 5.54 -4.28 -2.63
N GLN A 114 5.54 -5.58 -2.32
CA GLN A 114 4.78 -6.56 -3.12
C GLN A 114 3.26 -6.40 -2.97
N ASN A 115 2.81 -5.84 -1.83
CA ASN A 115 1.38 -5.71 -1.48
C ASN A 115 0.87 -4.26 -1.58
N LEU A 116 1.65 -3.35 -2.18
CA LEU A 116 1.31 -1.93 -2.33
C LEU A 116 1.02 -1.24 -0.98
N ILE A 117 1.76 -1.62 0.06
CA ILE A 117 1.71 -0.94 1.35
C ILE A 117 2.78 0.13 1.35
N GLN A 118 2.36 1.39 1.49
CA GLN A 118 3.29 2.50 1.63
C GLN A 118 3.91 2.48 3.03
N ASN A 119 5.23 2.64 3.06
CA ASN A 119 5.96 2.81 4.31
C ASN A 119 5.92 4.30 4.67
N ARG A 120 5.42 4.65 5.87
CA ARG A 120 5.29 6.05 6.32
C ARG A 120 6.61 6.74 6.64
N GLU A 121 7.74 6.07 6.43
CA GLU A 121 9.07 6.63 6.68
C GLU A 121 9.39 7.83 5.76
N ASP A 122 8.63 8.02 4.67
CA ASP A 122 8.69 9.20 3.82
C ASP A 122 7.80 10.33 4.39
N PHE A 123 8.40 11.07 5.33
CA PHE A 123 8.11 12.44 5.80
C PHE A 123 6.73 13.07 5.51
N TYR A 124 5.90 13.09 6.55
CA TYR A 124 4.93 14.17 6.81
C TYR A 124 5.05 14.57 8.28
N ASP A 125 5.16 15.86 8.58
CA ASP A 125 5.03 16.35 9.96
C ASP A 125 3.55 16.21 10.41
N GLU A 126 3.30 16.16 11.71
CA GLU A 126 1.96 15.91 12.30
C GLU A 126 0.89 16.91 11.80
N ASP A 127 1.29 18.16 11.54
CA ASP A 127 0.44 19.20 10.96
C ASP A 127 0.12 18.89 9.47
N MET A 128 1.11 18.43 8.70
CA MET A 128 0.91 18.04 7.30
C MET A 128 0.06 16.77 7.17
N GLU A 129 0.22 15.77 8.06
CA GLU A 129 -0.66 14.59 8.11
C GLU A 129 -2.12 14.99 8.36
N LYS A 130 -2.34 15.99 9.24
CA LYS A 130 -3.66 16.49 9.57
C LYS A 130 -4.29 17.27 8.41
N GLU A 131 -3.54 18.15 7.76
CA GLU A 131 -3.99 18.88 6.57
C GLU A 131 -4.37 17.92 5.43
N LEU A 132 -3.57 16.87 5.22
CA LEU A 132 -3.83 15.86 4.22
C LEU A 132 -5.07 15.02 4.53
N GLN A 133 -5.30 14.67 5.79
CA GLN A 133 -6.49 13.97 6.23
C GLN A 133 -7.76 14.85 6.09
N GLU A 134 -7.68 16.12 6.45
CA GLU A 134 -8.77 17.08 6.27
C GLU A 134 -9.12 17.28 4.78
N ALA A 135 -8.11 17.28 3.91
CA ALA A 135 -8.31 17.35 2.46
C ALA A 135 -8.86 16.05 1.85
N GLU A 136 -8.46 14.87 2.36
CA GLU A 136 -9.05 13.57 2.02
C GLU A 136 -10.55 13.54 2.39
N GLU A 137 -10.89 14.04 3.58
CA GLU A 137 -12.28 14.17 4.04
C GLU A 137 -13.06 15.17 3.18
N PHE A 138 -12.45 16.29 2.80
CA PHE A 138 -13.06 17.29 1.92
C PHE A 138 -13.36 16.70 0.53
N LEU A 139 -12.40 16.00 -0.07
CA LEU A 139 -12.57 15.31 -1.35
C LEU A 139 -13.63 14.22 -1.26
N SER A 140 -13.69 13.48 -0.15
CA SER A 140 -14.73 12.47 0.10
C SER A 140 -16.13 13.08 0.21
N ARG A 141 -16.27 14.31 0.73
CA ARG A 141 -17.55 15.04 0.72
C ARG A 141 -17.99 15.45 -0.68
N LYS A 142 -17.03 15.71 -1.59
CA LYS A 142 -17.30 16.14 -2.97
C LYS A 142 -17.51 14.97 -3.93
N ASN A 143 -16.73 13.90 -3.77
CA ASN A 143 -16.69 12.74 -4.67
C ASN A 143 -17.48 11.53 -4.12
N GLY A 144 -18.08 11.66 -2.93
CA GLY A 144 -18.78 10.59 -2.24
C GLY A 144 -17.84 9.72 -1.40
N THR A 145 -18.45 8.85 -0.58
CA THR A 145 -17.70 7.90 0.25
C THR A 145 -16.93 6.91 -0.64
N PRO A 146 -15.64 6.64 -0.35
CA PRO A 146 -14.88 5.63 -1.07
C PRO A 146 -15.57 4.25 -1.02
N ALA A 147 -15.49 3.51 -2.13
CA ALA A 147 -16.06 2.16 -2.21
C ALA A 147 -15.39 1.21 -1.20
N THR A 148 -16.21 0.45 -0.49
CA THR A 148 -15.80 -0.63 0.42
C THR A 148 -15.05 -1.73 -0.33
N LEU A 149 -14.34 -2.60 0.40
CA LEU A 149 -13.63 -3.73 -0.22
C LEU A 149 -14.59 -4.66 -0.99
N GLU A 150 -15.78 -4.92 -0.45
CA GLU A 150 -16.81 -5.74 -1.09
C GLU A 150 -17.30 -5.10 -2.39
N GLU A 151 -17.60 -3.80 -2.38
CA GLU A 151 -18.00 -3.07 -3.59
C GLU A 151 -16.90 -3.07 -4.65
N ARG A 152 -15.63 -2.97 -4.23
CA ARG A 152 -14.49 -3.06 -5.15
C ARG A 152 -14.35 -4.45 -5.76
N VAL A 153 -14.60 -5.51 -4.99
CA VAL A 153 -14.64 -6.90 -5.49
C VAL A 153 -15.76 -7.08 -6.51
N VAL A 154 -16.97 -6.57 -6.22
CA VAL A 154 -18.10 -6.59 -7.16
C VAL A 154 -17.78 -5.79 -8.41
N ALA A 155 -17.19 -4.61 -8.28
CA ALA A 155 -16.79 -3.78 -9.42
C ALA A 155 -15.81 -4.53 -10.34
N LEU A 156 -14.78 -5.16 -9.77
CA LEU A 156 -13.83 -5.94 -10.56
C LEU A 156 -14.52 -7.14 -11.24
N HIS A 157 -15.42 -7.85 -10.55
CA HIS A 157 -16.23 -8.92 -11.14
C HIS A 157 -17.01 -8.42 -12.35
N CYS A 158 -17.74 -7.32 -12.21
CA CYS A 158 -18.54 -6.72 -13.28
C CYS A 158 -17.69 -6.23 -14.48
N LEU A 159 -16.50 -5.68 -14.20
CA LEU A 159 -15.63 -5.11 -15.23
C LEU A 159 -14.82 -6.17 -15.99
N SER A 160 -14.35 -7.20 -15.29
CA SER A 160 -13.46 -8.23 -15.86
C SER A 160 -14.19 -9.49 -16.33
N GLY A 161 -15.36 -9.78 -15.79
CA GLY A 161 -16.04 -11.06 -15.97
C GLY A 161 -15.46 -12.21 -15.13
N SER A 162 -14.38 -11.97 -14.36
CA SER A 162 -13.78 -12.97 -13.48
C SER A 162 -14.75 -13.37 -12.37
N SER A 163 -14.82 -14.66 -12.06
CA SER A 163 -15.62 -15.15 -10.94
C SER A 163 -15.05 -14.71 -9.58
N PHE A 164 -15.88 -14.66 -8.54
CA PHE A 164 -15.41 -14.38 -7.18
C PHE A 164 -14.33 -15.37 -6.71
N GLN A 165 -14.38 -16.63 -7.15
CA GLN A 165 -13.37 -17.64 -6.82
C GLN A 165 -12.02 -17.36 -7.48
N GLU A 166 -12.02 -16.78 -8.68
CA GLU A 166 -10.79 -16.32 -9.33
C GLU A 166 -10.26 -15.07 -8.67
N ILE A 167 -11.13 -14.10 -8.35
CA ILE A 167 -10.73 -12.86 -7.67
C ILE A 167 -10.08 -13.16 -6.30
N LYS A 168 -10.58 -14.14 -5.54
CA LYS A 168 -9.96 -14.59 -4.28
C LYS A 168 -8.48 -14.98 -4.44
N LYS A 169 -8.11 -15.54 -5.60
CA LYS A 169 -6.75 -15.98 -5.90
C LYS A 169 -5.84 -14.84 -6.36
N TYR A 170 -6.39 -13.69 -6.71
CA TYR A 170 -5.58 -12.54 -7.10
C TYR A 170 -4.72 -12.10 -5.92
N THR A 171 -3.50 -11.66 -6.19
CA THR A 171 -2.72 -10.92 -5.21
C THR A 171 -3.36 -9.56 -4.97
N ILE A 172 -3.13 -8.96 -3.80
CA ILE A 172 -3.53 -7.58 -3.52
C ILE A 172 -3.03 -6.63 -4.61
N PHE A 173 -1.81 -6.86 -5.11
CA PHE A 173 -1.25 -6.11 -6.24
C PHE A 173 -2.11 -6.23 -7.50
N GLN A 174 -2.41 -7.46 -7.93
CA GLN A 174 -3.20 -7.73 -9.15
C GLN A 174 -4.59 -7.08 -9.05
N PHE A 175 -5.25 -7.24 -7.90
CA PHE A 175 -6.57 -6.66 -7.64
C PHE A 175 -6.57 -5.13 -7.78
N ASN A 176 -5.64 -4.45 -7.08
CA ASN A 176 -5.56 -2.99 -7.09
C ASN A 176 -5.18 -2.46 -8.48
N LYS A 177 -4.16 -3.05 -9.13
CA LYS A 177 -3.70 -2.61 -10.46
C LYS A 177 -4.73 -2.89 -11.57
N ALA A 178 -5.54 -3.94 -11.44
CA ALA A 178 -6.64 -4.18 -12.36
C ALA A 178 -7.70 -3.08 -12.26
N LEU A 179 -8.14 -2.75 -11.04
CA LEU A 179 -9.11 -1.67 -10.81
C LEU A 179 -8.59 -0.31 -11.30
N GLU A 180 -7.34 0.04 -10.99
CA GLU A 180 -6.68 1.25 -11.48
C GLU A 180 -6.69 1.30 -13.01
N ARG A 181 -6.34 0.20 -13.68
CA ARG A 181 -6.32 0.15 -15.14
C ARG A 181 -7.72 0.25 -15.75
N PHE A 182 -8.73 -0.39 -15.14
CA PHE A 182 -10.11 -0.24 -15.60
C PHE A 182 -10.61 1.20 -15.48
N ALA A 183 -10.27 1.90 -14.39
CA ALA A 183 -10.63 3.31 -14.22
C ALA A 183 -10.02 4.19 -15.34
N ILE A 184 -8.75 3.97 -15.66
CA ILE A 184 -8.07 4.68 -16.76
C ILE A 184 -8.74 4.40 -18.11
N ILE A 185 -9.05 3.13 -18.41
CA ILE A 185 -9.73 2.76 -19.66
C ILE A 185 -11.10 3.44 -19.76
N LYS A 186 -11.90 3.38 -18.68
CA LYS A 186 -13.23 3.99 -18.66
C LYS A 186 -13.18 5.51 -18.85
N ASN A 187 -12.24 6.17 -18.18
CA ASN A 187 -12.05 7.61 -18.35
C ASN A 187 -11.60 7.94 -19.77
N PHE A 188 -10.66 7.18 -20.33
CA PHE A 188 -10.21 7.34 -21.72
C PHE A 188 -11.37 7.21 -22.72
N ASP A 189 -12.23 6.21 -22.57
CA ASP A 189 -13.39 6.00 -23.44
C ASP A 189 -14.37 7.19 -23.38
N VAL A 190 -14.69 7.67 -22.17
CA VAL A 190 -15.58 8.81 -21.95
C VAL A 190 -15.00 10.10 -22.54
N TYR A 191 -13.73 10.41 -22.25
CA TYR A 191 -13.08 11.60 -22.79
C TYR A 191 -12.96 11.55 -24.32
N SER A 192 -12.64 10.39 -24.88
CA SER A 192 -12.53 10.21 -26.34
C SER A 192 -13.86 10.47 -27.04
N ALA A 193 -14.97 9.99 -26.46
CA ALA A 193 -16.31 10.24 -26.99
C ALA A 193 -16.67 11.74 -26.93
N LEU A 194 -16.43 12.40 -25.79
CA LEU A 194 -16.72 13.83 -25.62
C LEU A 194 -15.90 14.71 -26.58
N MET A 195 -14.64 14.36 -26.84
CA MET A 195 -13.79 15.12 -27.77
C MET A 195 -14.24 14.94 -29.22
N ALA A 196 -14.68 13.73 -29.60
CA ALA A 196 -15.26 13.48 -30.92
C ALA A 196 -16.52 14.32 -31.17
N GLU A 197 -17.33 14.56 -30.14
CA GLU A 197 -18.54 15.40 -30.21
C GLU A 197 -18.22 16.90 -30.25
N ASN A 198 -17.23 17.36 -29.48
CA ASN A 198 -16.93 18.79 -29.31
C ASN A 198 -15.87 19.34 -30.28
N GLY A 199 -15.26 18.50 -31.12
CA GLY A 199 -14.26 18.90 -32.11
C GLY A 199 -12.94 19.42 -31.51
N ALA A 200 -12.71 19.22 -30.22
CA ALA A 200 -11.51 19.68 -29.53
C ALA A 200 -10.39 18.62 -29.64
N SER A 201 -9.28 18.99 -30.28
CA SER A 201 -8.07 18.18 -30.30
C SER A 201 -7.19 18.52 -29.09
N LYS A 202 -7.53 17.97 -27.91
CA LYS A 202 -6.53 17.86 -26.83
C LYS A 202 -5.88 16.48 -26.94
N ASP A 203 -4.57 16.41 -26.72
CA ASP A 203 -3.83 15.16 -26.66
C ASP A 203 -4.34 14.34 -25.46
N ILE A 204 -5.25 13.40 -25.71
CA ILE A 204 -5.68 12.45 -24.70
C ILE A 204 -4.56 11.43 -24.53
N GLN A 205 -4.00 11.36 -23.33
CA GLN A 205 -3.02 10.34 -23.00
C GLN A 205 -3.63 8.94 -23.21
N HIS A 206 -2.98 8.12 -24.05
CA HIS A 206 -3.48 6.79 -24.38
C HIS A 206 -3.58 5.92 -23.12
N TRP A 207 -4.63 5.09 -23.01
CA TRP A 207 -4.92 4.29 -21.81
C TRP A 207 -3.82 3.26 -21.43
N LEU A 208 -2.94 2.89 -22.37
CA LEU A 208 -1.75 2.05 -22.13
C LEU A 208 -0.50 2.84 -21.70
N SER A 209 -0.58 4.15 -21.59
CA SER A 209 0.55 4.96 -21.15
C SER A 209 0.97 4.58 -19.73
N HIS A 210 2.23 4.89 -19.41
CA HIS A 210 2.76 4.71 -18.06
C HIS A 210 1.87 5.44 -17.06
N VAL A 211 1.61 4.76 -15.95
CA VAL A 211 0.87 5.31 -14.81
C VAL A 211 1.91 5.53 -13.75
N GLU A 212 2.16 6.80 -13.42
CA GLU A 212 3.06 7.17 -12.33
C GLU A 212 2.56 6.53 -11.04
N ASP A 213 3.48 6.02 -10.22
CA ASP A 213 3.14 5.51 -8.91
C ASP A 213 2.62 6.69 -8.07
N ARG A 214 1.30 6.74 -7.87
CA ARG A 214 0.67 7.80 -7.08
C ARG A 214 1.04 7.63 -5.61
N ASP A 215 1.63 8.67 -5.04
CA ASP A 215 1.67 8.83 -3.60
C ASP A 215 0.23 8.88 -3.05
N LYS A 216 0.03 8.43 -1.80
CA LYS A 216 -1.28 8.37 -1.13
C LYS A 216 -2.04 9.69 -1.25
N TYR A 217 -1.29 10.78 -1.26
CA TYR A 217 -1.77 12.14 -1.23
C TYR A 217 -1.58 12.87 -2.56
N ALA A 218 -1.17 12.20 -3.63
CA ALA A 218 -0.97 12.85 -4.93
C ALA A 218 -2.25 13.56 -5.41
N ASP A 219 -3.42 12.96 -5.20
CA ASP A 219 -4.71 13.55 -5.56
C ASP A 219 -5.12 14.71 -4.63
N VAL A 220 -4.68 14.68 -3.37
CA VAL A 220 -4.88 15.77 -2.39
C VAL A 220 -4.00 16.98 -2.74
N ILE A 221 -2.71 16.75 -2.97
CA ILE A 221 -1.72 17.77 -3.34
C ILE A 221 -2.08 18.40 -4.69
N MET A 222 -2.48 17.60 -5.67
CA MET A 222 -2.97 18.11 -6.95
C MET A 222 -4.25 18.95 -6.79
N SER A 223 -5.20 18.50 -5.97
CA SER A 223 -6.43 19.24 -5.68
C SER A 223 -6.15 20.61 -5.05
N GLU A 224 -5.23 20.68 -4.08
CA GLU A 224 -4.84 21.94 -3.45
C GLU A 224 -4.14 22.88 -4.46
N ALA A 225 -3.27 22.33 -5.31
CA ALA A 225 -2.64 23.10 -6.38
C ALA A 225 -3.65 23.59 -7.43
N GLU A 226 -4.67 22.80 -7.77
CA GLU A 226 -5.79 23.22 -8.63
C GLU A 226 -6.69 24.26 -7.94
N PHE A 227 -6.93 24.13 -6.63
CA PHE A 227 -7.67 25.09 -5.83
C PHE A 227 -6.94 26.43 -5.71
N ASN A 228 -5.62 26.40 -5.51
CA ASN A 228 -4.77 27.59 -5.49
C ASN A 228 -4.71 28.26 -6.87
N LYS A 229 -4.76 27.49 -7.97
CA LYS A 229 -4.93 28.05 -9.32
C LYS A 229 -6.30 28.71 -9.51
N LEU A 230 -7.37 28.07 -9.07
CA LEU A 230 -8.73 28.63 -9.16
C LEU A 230 -8.89 29.92 -8.35
N THR A 231 -8.30 29.99 -7.16
CA THR A 231 -8.32 31.20 -6.32
C THR A 231 -7.32 32.27 -6.79
N ALA A 232 -6.23 31.90 -7.47
CA ALA A 232 -5.32 32.84 -8.13
C ALA A 232 -5.90 33.45 -9.42
N ASP A 233 -6.67 32.68 -10.20
CA ASP A 233 -7.31 33.16 -11.43
C ASP A 233 -8.50 34.11 -11.13
N GLU A 234 -9.15 34.00 -9.97
CA GLU A 234 -10.16 34.97 -9.52
C GLU A 234 -9.57 36.33 -9.09
N ALA A 235 -8.25 36.42 -8.87
CA ALA A 235 -7.57 37.66 -8.44
C ALA A 235 -7.28 38.65 -9.59
N PHE A 236 -7.52 38.30 -10.86
CA PHE A 236 -7.34 39.19 -12.02
C PHE A 236 -8.63 39.54 -12.78
N GLY A 237 -9.79 39.30 -12.15
CA GLY A 237 -11.12 39.58 -12.72
C GLY A 237 -11.90 40.70 -12.03
N LYS A 238 -11.26 41.79 -11.60
CA LYS A 238 -11.97 43.04 -11.25
C LYS A 238 -11.23 44.26 -11.82
N ALA A 239 -11.62 44.61 -13.05
CA ALA A 239 -11.61 45.99 -13.52
C ALA A 239 -12.84 46.73 -12.96
#